data_AF-A0A7D5K5T8-F1
#
_entry.id   AF-A0A7D5K5T8-F1
#
_cell.length_a   1.000
_cell.length_b   1.000
_cell.length_c   1.000
_cell.angle_alpha   90.00
_cell.angle_beta   90.00
_cell.angle_gamma   90.00
#
_symmetry.space_group_name_H-M   'P 1'
#
loop_
_entity.id
_entity.type
_entity.pdbx_description
1 polymer ?
#
loop_
_entity_poly.entity_id
_entity_poly.type
_entity_poly.pdbx_seq_one_letter_code
_entity_poly.pdbx_strand_id
1 'polypeptide(L)'
;MPDWTTFAGLAGVVLALLLALAHLTQSQLTGGTEHVDAAAPSDSGDAADRGSSGTSTSARNDFSPEEWRWGTNDVASAEVAEVDDSVGSVESERLHVSPDSSPEPSVADLPKPALLVNAALSQALFGAVLAVAAWWTGIPHAALGLAPDATPRFLGLGVVLGLALWLANELAGRAGTRFGFEGGEELRALLAPETPGEWVLLLAGVLPVVALVEEFLFRAALVGALGAGFGVQPWLLVVGSSVAFALGHGAQGRAGMLVTGVLGLVFGAAFVLTGSLLVVVVAHYLVNALEFVVHEGLDRGTVR
;
A
#
# COMPACT_ATOMS: atom_id res chain seq x y z
N MET A 1 14.78 -28.12 -17.20
CA MET A 1 14.61 -28.14 -15.73
C MET A 1 14.37 -26.72 -15.28
N PRO A 2 13.52 -26.46 -14.28
CA PRO A 2 13.25 -25.09 -13.83
C PRO A 2 14.53 -24.41 -13.31
N ASP A 3 14.75 -23.15 -13.68
CA ASP A 3 15.85 -22.32 -13.16
C ASP A 3 15.37 -21.50 -11.96
N TRP A 4 15.31 -22.17 -10.81
CA TRP A 4 14.84 -21.59 -9.55
C TRP A 4 15.67 -20.40 -9.09
N THR A 5 16.98 -20.42 -9.34
CA THR A 5 17.90 -19.36 -8.90
C THR A 5 17.65 -18.07 -9.67
N THR A 6 17.54 -18.16 -11.00
CA THR A 6 17.22 -16.98 -11.83
C THR A 6 15.85 -16.42 -11.47
N PHE A 7 14.84 -17.27 -11.28
CA PHE A 7 13.51 -16.81 -10.87
C PHE A 7 13.52 -16.11 -9.52
N ALA A 8 14.19 -16.69 -8.52
CA ALA A 8 14.30 -16.12 -7.18
C ALA A 8 14.99 -14.75 -7.20
N GLY A 9 16.07 -14.62 -7.99
CA GLY A 9 16.77 -13.34 -8.17
C GLY A 9 15.84 -12.27 -8.76
N LEU A 10 15.10 -12.60 -9.82
CA LEU A 10 14.16 -11.68 -10.46
C LEU A 10 12.99 -11.29 -9.53
N ALA A 11 12.41 -12.26 -8.81
CA ALA A 11 11.36 -12.01 -7.83
C ALA A 11 11.85 -11.10 -6.69
N GLY A 12 13.09 -11.31 -6.23
CA GLY A 12 13.74 -10.46 -5.24
C GLY A 12 13.97 -9.03 -5.73
N VAL A 13 14.36 -8.84 -7.00
CA VAL A 13 14.47 -7.51 -7.61
C VAL A 13 13.12 -6.82 -7.71
N VAL A 14 12.08 -7.53 -8.18
CA VAL A 14 10.71 -6.98 -8.24
C VAL A 14 10.24 -6.55 -6.85
N LEU A 15 10.44 -7.38 -5.83
CA LEU A 15 10.11 -7.04 -4.45
C LEU A 15 10.87 -5.80 -3.96
N ALA A 16 12.19 -5.76 -4.17
CA ALA A 16 13.02 -4.64 -3.73
C ALA A 16 12.62 -3.32 -4.40
N LEU A 17 12.30 -3.36 -5.70
CA LEU A 17 11.79 -2.20 -6.43
C LEU A 17 10.46 -1.74 -5.84
N LEU A 18 9.48 -2.63 -5.69
CA LEU A 18 8.17 -2.28 -5.11
C LEU A 18 8.30 -1.64 -3.72
N LEU A 19 9.15 -2.21 -2.85
CA LEU A 19 9.41 -1.66 -1.53
C LEU A 19 10.09 -0.28 -1.59
N ALA A 20 11.06 -0.11 -2.49
CA ALA A 20 11.74 1.17 -2.66
C ALA A 20 10.78 2.25 -3.17
N LEU A 21 9.93 1.93 -4.15
CA LEU A 21 8.93 2.85 -4.67
C LEU A 21 7.90 3.22 -3.58
N ALA A 22 7.38 2.24 -2.86
CA ALA A 22 6.45 2.48 -1.75
C ALA A 22 7.08 3.42 -0.69
N HIS A 23 8.35 3.23 -0.37
CA HIS A 23 9.06 4.08 0.58
C HIS A 23 9.29 5.51 0.06
N LEU A 24 9.65 5.65 -1.22
CA LEU A 24 9.83 6.95 -1.85
C LEU A 24 8.51 7.74 -1.87
N THR A 25 7.40 7.11 -2.24
CA THR A 25 6.07 7.74 -2.23
C THR A 25 5.70 8.23 -0.83
N GLN A 26 5.96 7.44 0.22
CA GLN A 26 5.73 7.85 1.61
C GLN A 26 6.57 9.06 2.04
N SER A 27 7.84 9.12 1.62
CA SER A 27 8.73 10.23 1.96
C SER A 27 8.26 11.57 1.37
N GLN A 28 7.69 11.55 0.17
CA GLN A 28 7.15 12.74 -0.48
C GLN A 28 5.87 13.24 0.21
N LEU A 29 5.00 12.32 0.63
CA LEU A 29 3.77 12.65 1.37
C LEU A 29 4.05 13.23 2.76
N THR A 30 5.13 12.80 3.41
CA THR A 30 5.49 13.27 4.76
C THR A 30 6.31 14.56 4.72
N GLY A 31 7.21 14.71 3.73
CA GLY A 31 8.11 15.86 3.60
C GLY A 31 7.41 17.19 3.26
N GLY A 32 6.20 17.17 2.71
CA GLY A 32 5.41 18.37 2.45
C GLY A 32 4.88 19.08 3.72
N THR A 33 4.96 18.44 4.88
CA THR A 33 4.45 18.99 6.15
C THR A 33 5.51 19.68 7.01
N GLU A 34 6.81 19.62 6.66
CA GLU A 34 7.92 20.20 7.43
C GLU A 34 8.45 21.54 6.88
N HIS A 35 7.63 22.31 6.16
CA HIS A 35 7.94 23.70 5.79
C HIS A 35 6.90 24.70 6.31
N VAL A 36 6.73 24.72 7.64
CA VAL A 36 6.24 25.90 8.37
C VAL A 36 7.19 26.18 9.54
N ASP A 37 8.46 26.43 9.24
CA ASP A 37 9.38 26.99 10.23
C ASP A 37 9.12 28.50 10.36
N ALA A 38 8.37 28.80 11.41
CA ALA A 38 8.65 29.86 12.38
C ALA A 38 9.36 31.11 11.82
N ALA A 39 8.55 32.04 11.28
CA ALA A 39 8.96 33.44 11.22
C ALA A 39 9.10 33.97 12.67
N ALA A 40 10.32 33.92 13.18
CA ALA A 40 10.70 34.58 14.43
C ALA A 40 10.37 36.08 14.32
N PRO A 41 9.66 36.68 15.29
CA PRO A 41 9.50 38.13 15.30
C PRO A 41 10.85 38.76 15.65
N SER A 42 11.35 39.56 14.71
CA SER A 42 12.56 40.37 14.90
C SER A 42 12.36 41.36 16.04
N ASP A 43 13.22 41.21 17.04
CA ASP A 43 13.39 42.07 18.20
C ASP A 43 13.66 43.52 17.79
N SER A 44 12.78 44.44 18.20
CA SER A 44 13.07 45.87 18.25
C SER A 44 12.73 46.32 19.67
N GLY A 45 13.79 46.58 20.44
CA GLY A 45 13.70 46.89 21.85
C GLY A 45 13.05 48.24 22.13
N ASP A 46 12.33 48.29 23.25
CA ASP A 46 12.29 49.48 24.09
C ASP A 46 11.90 49.12 25.54
N ALA A 47 12.28 50.00 26.45
CA ALA A 47 12.69 49.73 27.83
C ALA A 47 11.61 49.47 28.92
N ALA A 48 12.11 48.90 30.03
CA ALA A 48 11.72 49.06 31.45
C ALA A 48 10.39 48.47 31.96
N ASP A 49 10.43 47.55 32.95
CA ASP A 49 10.41 47.84 34.39
C ASP A 49 10.21 46.53 35.23
N ARG A 50 10.91 46.47 36.36
CA ARG A 50 10.73 45.68 37.61
C ARG A 50 9.95 44.32 37.65
N GLY A 51 10.63 43.31 38.20
CA GLY A 51 10.25 42.73 39.50
C GLY A 51 9.73 41.28 39.58
N SER A 52 10.58 40.41 40.18
CA SER A 52 10.22 39.36 41.14
C SER A 52 9.35 38.15 40.72
N SER A 53 9.98 36.97 40.76
CA SER A 53 9.63 35.76 41.54
C SER A 53 9.66 34.47 40.72
N GLY A 54 10.41 33.49 41.23
CA GLY A 54 10.57 32.19 40.62
C GLY A 54 9.34 31.31 40.79
N THR A 55 9.14 30.40 39.86
CA THR A 55 8.47 29.11 40.11
C THR A 55 8.99 28.11 39.09
N SER A 56 9.63 27.07 39.60
CA SER A 56 9.96 25.85 38.87
C SER A 56 8.68 25.12 38.48
N THR A 57 8.51 24.77 37.21
CA THR A 57 7.60 23.66 36.84
C THR A 57 7.97 23.03 35.50
N SER A 58 8.35 21.76 35.61
CA SER A 58 8.36 20.68 34.61
C SER A 58 8.44 21.03 33.13
N ALA A 59 9.54 20.62 32.51
CA ALA A 59 9.56 20.15 31.14
C ALA A 59 8.44 19.11 30.96
N ARG A 60 7.34 19.51 30.32
CA ARG A 60 6.44 18.56 29.68
C ARG A 60 7.14 18.14 28.40
N ASN A 61 7.56 16.89 28.36
CA ASN A 61 7.79 16.20 27.09
C ASN A 61 6.46 16.29 26.32
N ASP A 62 6.42 17.17 25.33
CA ASP A 62 5.37 17.18 24.33
C ASP A 62 5.66 16.00 23.40
N PHE A 63 5.22 14.82 23.82
CA PHE A 63 5.18 13.64 22.99
C PHE A 63 3.91 13.82 22.14
N SER A 64 4.04 14.35 20.92
CA SER A 64 2.94 14.28 19.98
C SER A 64 2.70 12.79 19.71
N PRO A 65 1.51 12.25 19.99
CA PRO A 65 1.21 10.89 19.58
C PRO A 65 1.13 10.92 18.06
N GLU A 66 2.10 10.30 17.39
CA GLU A 66 1.96 9.91 15.99
C GLU A 66 0.57 9.29 15.82
N GLU A 67 -0.30 9.93 15.03
CA GLU A 67 -1.68 9.50 14.84
C GLU A 67 -1.71 8.06 14.31
N TRP A 68 -2.28 7.17 15.10
CA TRP A 68 -2.34 5.74 14.82
C TRP A 68 -3.44 5.44 13.80
N ARG A 69 -3.10 5.57 12.51
CA ARG A 69 -3.99 5.31 11.36
C ARG A 69 -3.95 3.82 10.92
N TRP A 70 -5.09 3.23 10.55
CA TRP A 70 -5.31 1.83 10.09
C TRP A 70 -6.31 1.79 8.92
N GLY A 71 -5.99 1.08 7.82
CA GLY A 71 -6.90 0.78 6.70
C GLY A 71 -6.21 -0.17 5.72
N THR A 72 -6.95 -1.02 5.00
CA THR A 72 -6.38 -2.15 4.22
C THR A 72 -6.23 -1.88 2.72
N ASN A 73 -6.38 -0.65 2.27
CA ASN A 73 -6.40 -0.37 0.83
C ASN A 73 -5.01 -0.41 0.19
N ASP A 74 -4.73 -1.47 -0.55
CA ASP A 74 -3.46 -1.68 -1.25
C ASP A 74 -3.30 -0.80 -2.50
N VAL A 75 -4.42 -0.33 -3.09
CA VAL A 75 -4.43 0.56 -4.28
C VAL A 75 -3.62 1.83 -4.04
N ALA A 76 -3.62 2.33 -2.82
CA ALA A 76 -2.93 3.56 -2.46
C ALA A 76 -1.45 3.35 -2.10
N SER A 77 -1.03 2.10 -1.84
CA SER A 77 0.39 1.75 -1.65
C SER A 77 1.08 1.42 -2.99
N ALA A 78 0.29 1.23 -4.06
CA ALA A 78 0.73 0.91 -5.41
C ALA A 78 1.15 2.14 -6.25
N GLU A 79 1.18 3.36 -5.68
CA GLU A 79 1.62 4.55 -6.41
C GLU A 79 3.11 4.48 -6.76
N VAL A 80 3.36 4.44 -8.07
CA VAL A 80 4.70 4.52 -8.67
C VAL A 80 5.01 5.97 -9.03
N ALA A 81 6.13 6.41 -8.47
CA ALA A 81 7.06 7.45 -8.89
C ALA A 81 6.74 8.16 -10.21
N GLU A 82 6.65 9.49 -10.13
CA GLU A 82 6.79 10.36 -11.30
C GLU A 82 8.15 10.12 -11.98
N VAL A 83 8.11 10.11 -13.32
CA VAL A 83 9.29 10.20 -14.16
C VAL A 83 9.83 11.61 -14.01
N ASP A 84 10.95 11.75 -13.30
CA ASP A 84 11.77 12.95 -13.31
C ASP A 84 12.24 13.22 -14.74
N ASP A 85 11.68 14.26 -15.37
CA ASP A 85 12.08 14.72 -16.70
C ASP A 85 13.29 15.66 -16.56
N SER A 86 14.38 15.17 -15.96
CA SER A 86 15.65 15.92 -15.87
C SER A 86 16.59 15.58 -17.03
N VAL A 87 16.27 16.12 -18.21
CA VAL A 87 17.21 16.15 -19.34
C VAL A 87 17.63 17.59 -19.61
N GLY A 88 18.90 17.88 -19.32
CA GLY A 88 19.64 18.95 -20.01
C GLY A 88 20.40 19.91 -19.10
N SER A 89 21.58 19.50 -18.66
CA SER A 89 22.64 20.44 -18.30
C SER A 89 23.12 21.18 -19.56
N VAL A 90 22.73 22.45 -19.74
CA VAL A 90 23.48 23.40 -20.58
C VAL A 90 23.54 24.75 -19.87
N GLU A 91 24.77 25.23 -19.74
CA GLU A 91 25.19 26.44 -19.04
C GLU A 91 24.85 27.73 -19.82
N SER A 92 24.44 28.75 -19.05
CA SER A 92 24.48 30.19 -19.30
C SER A 92 23.66 30.82 -20.44
N GLU A 93 22.60 31.56 -20.07
CA GLU A 93 22.53 33.00 -20.33
C GLU A 93 21.58 33.69 -19.33
N ARG A 94 22.06 34.76 -18.68
CA ARG A 94 21.32 35.48 -17.63
C ARG A 94 20.21 36.33 -18.25
N LEU A 95 18.96 36.03 -17.91
CA LEU A 95 17.83 36.97 -18.01
C LEU A 95 17.09 36.96 -16.67
N HIS A 96 17.08 38.13 -16.02
CA HIS A 96 16.25 38.39 -14.85
C HIS A 96 14.77 38.25 -15.27
N VAL A 97 14.18 37.10 -14.95
CA VAL A 97 12.74 36.89 -14.95
C VAL A 97 12.36 36.68 -13.48
N SER A 98 11.44 37.49 -12.99
CA SER A 98 10.84 37.32 -11.66
C SER A 98 10.31 35.90 -11.52
N PRO A 99 10.43 35.24 -10.35
CA PRO A 99 9.86 33.91 -10.19
C PRO A 99 8.34 34.09 -10.18
N ASP A 100 7.71 33.83 -11.32
CA ASP A 100 6.30 33.47 -11.34
C ASP A 100 6.24 32.06 -10.77
N SER A 101 6.05 31.99 -9.45
CA SER A 101 5.76 30.75 -8.73
C SER A 101 4.37 30.28 -9.16
N SER A 102 4.29 29.77 -10.38
CA SER A 102 3.25 28.81 -10.74
C SER A 102 3.43 27.64 -9.78
N PRO A 103 2.44 27.29 -8.94
CA PRO A 103 2.58 26.10 -8.12
C PRO A 103 2.83 24.93 -9.06
N GLU A 104 3.90 24.18 -8.83
CA GLU A 104 4.07 22.92 -9.53
C GLU A 104 2.82 22.07 -9.30
N PRO A 105 2.27 21.42 -10.34
CA PRO A 105 1.06 20.63 -10.20
C PRO A 105 1.30 19.58 -9.11
N SER A 106 0.52 19.69 -8.04
CA SER A 106 0.56 18.72 -6.94
C SER A 106 -0.16 17.46 -7.39
N VAL A 107 0.21 16.29 -6.85
CA VAL A 107 -0.52 15.02 -7.06
C VAL A 107 -2.03 15.18 -6.82
N ALA A 108 -2.43 16.14 -5.98
CA ALA A 108 -3.82 16.52 -5.72
C ALA A 108 -4.59 17.07 -6.93
N ASP A 109 -3.90 17.51 -8.00
CA ASP A 109 -4.49 18.10 -9.20
C ASP A 109 -4.77 17.07 -10.31
N LEU A 110 -4.34 15.81 -10.14
CA LEU A 110 -4.60 14.74 -11.09
C LEU A 110 -6.03 14.20 -10.96
N PRO A 111 -6.73 13.92 -12.07
CA PRO A 111 -8.05 13.32 -12.02
C PRO A 111 -7.97 11.92 -11.40
N LYS A 112 -8.78 11.64 -10.36
CA LYS A 112 -8.81 10.35 -9.62
C LYS A 112 -8.79 9.09 -10.50
N PRO A 113 -9.51 9.02 -11.64
CA PRO A 113 -9.45 7.85 -12.52
C PRO A 113 -8.05 7.62 -13.12
N ALA A 114 -7.27 8.68 -13.35
CA ALA A 114 -5.89 8.56 -13.81
C ALA A 114 -4.99 7.93 -12.74
N LEU A 115 -5.17 8.29 -11.46
CA LEU A 115 -4.44 7.67 -10.34
C LEU A 115 -4.76 6.16 -10.25
N LEU A 116 -6.05 5.80 -10.32
CA LEU A 116 -6.50 4.41 -10.30
C LEU A 116 -5.96 3.59 -11.48
N VAL A 117 -5.97 4.15 -12.69
CA VAL A 117 -5.42 3.50 -13.88
C VAL A 117 -3.91 3.36 -13.76
N ASN A 118 -3.19 4.38 -13.29
CA ASN A 118 -1.75 4.33 -13.11
C ASN A 118 -1.34 3.24 -12.11
N ALA A 119 -2.04 3.13 -10.97
CA ALA A 119 -1.82 2.08 -9.98
C ALA A 119 -2.02 0.68 -10.60
N ALA A 120 -3.12 0.48 -11.34
CA ALA A 120 -3.39 -0.80 -12.00
C ALA A 120 -2.35 -1.14 -13.07
N LEU A 121 -1.93 -0.17 -13.89
CA LEU A 121 -0.93 -0.37 -14.93
C LEU A 121 0.44 -0.68 -14.34
N SER A 122 0.83 0.01 -13.28
CA SER A 122 2.09 -0.21 -12.57
C SER A 122 2.15 -1.62 -11.98
N GLN A 123 1.09 -2.03 -11.28
CA GLN A 123 0.96 -3.38 -10.75
C GLN A 123 0.95 -4.43 -11.87
N ALA A 124 0.18 -4.20 -12.92
CA ALA A 124 0.15 -5.09 -14.08
C ALA A 124 1.54 -5.24 -14.73
N LEU A 125 2.36 -4.18 -14.78
CA LEU A 125 3.72 -4.24 -15.30
C LEU A 125 4.61 -5.14 -14.43
N PHE A 126 4.64 -4.93 -13.12
CA PHE A 126 5.42 -5.79 -12.21
C PHE A 126 4.94 -7.24 -12.24
N GLY A 127 3.62 -7.45 -12.27
CA GLY A 127 3.01 -8.77 -12.45
C GLY A 127 3.41 -9.44 -13.76
N ALA A 128 3.41 -8.69 -14.87
CA ALA A 128 3.83 -9.19 -16.18
C ALA A 128 5.30 -9.56 -16.21
N VAL A 129 6.18 -8.72 -15.64
CA VAL A 129 7.61 -9.03 -15.49
C VAL A 129 7.81 -10.34 -14.71
N LEU A 130 7.10 -10.50 -13.58
CA LEU A 130 7.17 -11.71 -12.77
C LEU A 130 6.61 -12.94 -13.49
N ALA A 131 5.53 -12.77 -14.27
CA ALA A 131 4.91 -13.86 -15.02
C ALA A 131 5.80 -14.32 -16.19
N VAL A 132 6.39 -13.36 -16.92
CA VAL A 132 7.39 -13.63 -17.96
C VAL A 132 8.61 -14.32 -17.35
N ALA A 133 9.09 -13.87 -16.18
CA ALA A 133 10.19 -14.52 -15.47
C ALA A 133 9.85 -15.98 -15.11
N ALA A 134 8.66 -16.24 -14.55
CA ALA A 134 8.21 -17.59 -14.19
C ALA A 134 8.12 -18.52 -15.42
N TRP A 135 7.58 -18.00 -16.53
CA TRP A 135 7.48 -18.75 -17.79
C TRP A 135 8.86 -19.03 -18.39
N TRP A 136 9.71 -18.00 -18.49
CA TRP A 136 11.03 -18.09 -19.10
C TRP A 136 11.96 -19.04 -18.33
N THR A 137 11.89 -19.03 -17.00
CA THR A 137 12.67 -19.93 -16.13
C THR A 137 12.02 -21.31 -15.96
N GLY A 138 10.82 -21.53 -16.50
CA GLY A 138 10.14 -22.83 -16.49
C GLY A 138 9.62 -23.25 -15.12
N ILE A 139 9.17 -22.31 -14.30
CA ILE A 139 8.61 -22.61 -12.97
C ILE A 139 7.32 -23.44 -13.12
N PRO A 140 7.23 -24.62 -12.46
CA PRO A 140 6.03 -25.45 -12.51
C PRO A 140 4.81 -24.73 -11.97
N HIS A 141 3.68 -24.82 -12.69
CA HIS A 141 2.41 -24.20 -12.27
C HIS A 141 1.96 -24.64 -10.87
N ALA A 142 2.24 -25.89 -10.48
CA ALA A 142 1.94 -26.40 -9.15
C ALA A 142 2.72 -25.67 -8.04
N ALA A 143 3.96 -25.24 -8.30
CA ALA A 143 4.75 -24.46 -7.33
C ALA A 143 4.17 -23.05 -7.12
N LEU A 144 3.44 -22.54 -8.12
CA LEU A 144 2.73 -21.25 -8.06
C LEU A 144 1.29 -21.40 -7.52
N GLY A 145 0.88 -22.60 -7.11
CA GLY A 145 -0.48 -22.86 -6.63
C GLY A 145 -1.56 -22.75 -7.72
N LEU A 146 -1.18 -22.97 -8.99
CA LEU A 146 -2.09 -22.98 -10.13
C LEU A 146 -2.56 -24.42 -10.40
N ALA A 147 -3.72 -24.79 -9.86
CA ALA A 147 -4.35 -26.11 -10.01
C ALA A 147 -5.78 -25.99 -10.60
N PRO A 148 -6.00 -26.33 -11.89
CA PRO A 148 -7.25 -26.03 -12.59
C PRO A 148 -8.42 -26.97 -12.24
N ASP A 149 -8.14 -28.18 -11.75
CA ASP A 149 -9.10 -29.26 -11.48
C ASP A 149 -10.00 -29.01 -10.26
N ALA A 150 -9.67 -28.00 -9.46
CA ALA A 150 -10.28 -27.71 -8.17
C ALA A 150 -10.98 -26.34 -8.10
N THR A 151 -11.24 -25.73 -9.25
CA THR A 151 -11.62 -24.31 -9.35
C THR A 151 -12.88 -23.95 -8.53
N PRO A 152 -14.01 -24.69 -8.58
CA PRO A 152 -15.21 -24.28 -7.81
C PRO A 152 -15.04 -24.35 -6.29
N ARG A 153 -14.35 -25.39 -5.78
CA ARG A 153 -14.10 -25.53 -4.34
C ARG A 153 -13.18 -24.42 -3.82
N PHE A 154 -12.14 -24.08 -4.60
CA PHE A 154 -11.17 -23.05 -4.22
C PHE A 154 -11.77 -21.65 -4.34
N LEU A 155 -12.63 -21.42 -5.34
CA LEU A 155 -13.44 -20.20 -5.39
C LEU A 155 -14.32 -20.07 -4.14
N GLY A 156 -15.04 -21.13 -3.77
CA GLY A 156 -15.88 -21.13 -2.56
C GLY A 156 -15.10 -20.88 -1.27
N LEU A 157 -13.93 -21.51 -1.12
CA LEU A 157 -13.04 -21.28 0.03
C LEU A 157 -12.51 -19.84 0.06
N GLY A 158 -12.10 -19.29 -1.08
CA GLY A 158 -11.67 -17.89 -1.19
C GLY A 158 -12.79 -16.92 -0.81
N VAL A 159 -14.02 -17.18 -1.26
CA VAL A 159 -15.20 -16.36 -0.88
C VAL A 159 -15.44 -16.39 0.63
N VAL A 160 -15.47 -17.59 1.23
CA VAL A 160 -15.70 -17.74 2.67
C VAL A 160 -14.59 -17.05 3.48
N LEU A 161 -13.33 -17.24 3.08
CA LEU A 161 -12.19 -16.61 3.73
C LEU A 161 -12.24 -15.08 3.61
N GLY A 162 -12.49 -14.57 2.40
CA GLY A 162 -12.59 -13.11 2.16
C GLY A 162 -13.69 -12.46 2.98
N LEU A 163 -14.89 -13.05 3.01
CA LEU A 163 -16.00 -12.55 3.83
C LEU A 163 -15.68 -12.59 5.33
N ALA A 164 -15.04 -13.67 5.80
CA ALA A 164 -14.65 -13.80 7.20
C ALA A 164 -13.58 -12.76 7.59
N LEU A 165 -12.59 -12.52 6.71
CA LEU A 165 -11.54 -11.53 6.94
C LEU A 165 -12.08 -10.10 6.89
N TRP A 166 -12.93 -9.79 5.92
CA TRP A 166 -13.62 -8.49 5.87
C TRP A 166 -14.42 -8.24 7.15
N LEU A 167 -15.22 -9.22 7.59
CA LEU A 167 -15.99 -9.09 8.83
C LEU A 167 -15.09 -8.91 10.06
N ALA A 168 -13.99 -9.67 10.14
CA ALA A 168 -13.03 -9.54 11.21
C ALA A 168 -12.38 -8.14 11.22
N ASN A 169 -12.00 -7.63 10.05
CA ASN A 169 -11.44 -6.29 9.89
C ASN A 169 -12.44 -5.22 10.33
N GLU A 170 -13.69 -5.33 9.89
CA GLU A 170 -14.75 -4.41 10.25
C GLU A 170 -15.03 -4.41 11.78
N LEU A 171 -15.06 -5.58 12.41
CA LEU A 171 -15.22 -5.70 13.85
C LEU A 171 -14.01 -5.13 14.61
N ALA A 172 -12.80 -5.34 14.10
CA ALA A 172 -11.58 -4.79 14.66
C ALA A 172 -11.55 -3.27 14.56
N GLY A 173 -11.92 -2.69 13.41
CA GLY A 173 -12.04 -1.25 13.22
C GLY A 173 -13.02 -0.62 14.21
N ARG A 174 -14.23 -1.18 14.35
CA ARG A 174 -15.23 -0.71 15.33
C ARG A 174 -14.81 -0.88 16.78
N ALA A 175 -13.95 -1.86 17.08
CA ALA A 175 -13.36 -1.99 18.41
C ALA A 175 -12.27 -0.95 18.63
N GLY A 176 -11.45 -0.67 17.62
CA GLY A 176 -10.35 0.29 17.63
C GLY A 176 -10.80 1.74 17.86
N THR A 177 -11.92 2.16 17.28
CA THR A 177 -12.46 3.52 17.50
C THR A 177 -12.78 3.79 18.97
N ARG A 178 -13.15 2.76 19.75
CA ARG A 178 -13.37 2.90 21.21
C ARG A 178 -12.09 3.19 22.00
N PHE A 179 -10.92 2.91 21.41
CA PHE A 179 -9.62 3.15 22.01
C PHE A 179 -8.88 4.34 21.37
N GLY A 180 -9.56 5.13 20.52
CA GLY A 180 -8.97 6.31 19.88
C GLY A 180 -8.12 6.01 18.65
N PHE A 181 -8.29 4.84 18.03
CA PHE A 181 -7.68 4.52 16.74
C PHE A 181 -8.65 4.91 15.62
N GLU A 182 -8.43 6.06 14.98
CA GLU A 182 -9.11 6.51 13.75
C GLU A 182 -8.13 6.38 12.57
N GLY A 183 -8.55 5.84 11.44
CA GLY A 183 -7.57 5.30 10.49
C GLY A 183 -8.00 5.17 9.04
N GLY A 184 -7.06 5.43 8.11
CA GLY A 184 -7.09 5.00 6.69
C GLY A 184 -8.22 5.57 5.81
N GLU A 185 -9.22 6.20 6.43
CA GLU A 185 -10.41 6.76 5.80
C GLU A 185 -10.05 7.83 4.77
N GLU A 186 -9.03 8.65 5.03
CA GLU A 186 -8.62 9.74 4.15
C GLU A 186 -8.13 9.20 2.79
N LEU A 187 -7.25 8.21 2.80
CA LEU A 187 -6.66 7.63 1.59
C LEU A 187 -7.69 6.82 0.78
N ARG A 188 -8.58 6.11 1.47
CA ARG A 188 -9.74 5.44 0.85
C ARG A 188 -10.72 6.44 0.24
N ALA A 189 -11.02 7.52 0.95
CA ALA A 189 -11.94 8.56 0.51
C ALA A 189 -11.42 9.32 -0.71
N LEU A 190 -10.10 9.49 -0.83
CA LEU A 190 -9.45 10.03 -2.03
C LEU A 190 -9.68 9.16 -3.26
N LEU A 191 -9.68 7.84 -3.10
CA LEU A 191 -9.88 6.85 -4.16
C LEU A 191 -11.34 6.45 -4.38
N ALA A 192 -12.26 6.99 -3.58
CA ALA A 192 -13.66 6.62 -3.60
C ALA A 192 -14.34 7.03 -4.93
N PRO A 193 -14.92 6.08 -5.69
CA PRO A 193 -15.57 6.37 -6.96
C PRO A 193 -16.79 7.28 -6.81
N GLU A 194 -16.97 8.21 -7.76
CA GLU A 194 -18.11 9.15 -7.81
C GLU A 194 -19.14 8.73 -8.85
N THR A 195 -18.74 7.96 -9.87
CA THR A 195 -19.62 7.53 -10.98
C THR A 195 -19.71 6.00 -11.08
N PRO A 196 -20.80 5.45 -11.67
CA PRO A 196 -20.90 4.01 -11.92
C PRO A 196 -19.75 3.45 -12.78
N GLY A 197 -19.22 4.26 -13.71
CA GLY A 197 -18.08 3.87 -14.53
C GLY A 197 -16.79 3.70 -13.72
N GLU A 198 -16.54 4.60 -12.77
CA GLU A 198 -15.40 4.51 -11.85
C GLU A 198 -15.54 3.32 -10.89
N TRP A 199 -16.76 3.01 -10.43
CA TRP A 199 -17.03 1.79 -9.66
C TRP A 199 -16.70 0.52 -10.45
N VAL A 200 -17.09 0.46 -11.73
CA VAL A 200 -16.73 -0.67 -12.60
C VAL A 200 -15.22 -0.75 -12.79
N LEU A 201 -14.55 0.38 -13.07
CA LEU A 201 -13.09 0.44 -13.20
C LEU A 201 -12.39 -0.07 -11.93
N LEU A 202 -12.82 0.38 -10.76
CA LEU A 202 -12.25 -0.03 -9.47
C LEU A 202 -12.49 -1.53 -9.21
N LEU A 203 -13.75 -1.98 -9.25
CA LEU A 203 -14.14 -3.32 -8.82
C LEU A 203 -13.80 -4.42 -9.84
N ALA A 204 -13.77 -4.11 -11.13
CA ALA A 204 -13.54 -5.10 -12.19
C ALA A 204 -12.18 -4.95 -12.89
N GLY A 205 -11.50 -3.81 -12.72
CA GLY A 205 -10.17 -3.54 -13.28
C GLY A 205 -9.10 -3.51 -12.21
N VAL A 206 -9.11 -2.47 -11.38
CA VAL A 206 -8.01 -2.14 -10.46
C VAL A 206 -7.86 -3.20 -9.36
N LEU A 207 -8.89 -3.43 -8.55
CA LEU A 207 -8.80 -4.33 -7.39
C LEU A 207 -8.45 -5.77 -7.77
N PRO A 208 -9.03 -6.38 -8.83
CA PRO A 208 -8.63 -7.71 -9.25
C PRO A 208 -7.17 -7.79 -9.70
N VAL A 209 -6.66 -6.77 -10.40
CA VAL A 209 -5.26 -6.73 -10.86
C VAL A 209 -4.32 -6.64 -9.66
N VAL A 210 -4.57 -5.71 -8.74
CA VAL A 210 -3.76 -5.52 -7.52
C VAL A 210 -3.72 -6.82 -6.71
N ALA A 211 -4.88 -7.38 -6.37
CA ALA A 211 -4.96 -8.61 -5.59
C ALA A 211 -4.25 -9.78 -6.30
N LEU A 212 -4.38 -9.91 -7.62
CA LEU A 212 -3.70 -10.95 -8.38
C LEU A 212 -2.18 -10.79 -8.32
N VAL A 213 -1.67 -9.58 -8.58
CA VAL A 213 -0.22 -9.33 -8.65
C VAL A 213 0.44 -9.49 -7.30
N GLU A 214 -0.18 -8.97 -6.25
CA GLU A 214 0.35 -9.07 -4.90
C GLU A 214 0.36 -10.52 -4.41
N GLU A 215 -0.73 -11.26 -4.56
CA GLU A 215 -0.74 -12.68 -4.20
C GLU A 215 0.23 -13.49 -5.07
N PHE A 216 0.38 -13.13 -6.35
CA PHE A 216 1.34 -13.79 -7.22
C PHE A 216 2.79 -13.57 -6.75
N LEU A 217 3.15 -12.36 -6.34
CA LEU A 217 4.47 -12.07 -5.78
C LEU A 217 4.64 -12.71 -4.40
N PHE A 218 3.82 -12.32 -3.43
CA PHE A 218 4.05 -12.64 -2.02
C PHE A 218 3.75 -14.09 -1.67
N ARG A 219 2.79 -14.74 -2.35
CA ARG A 219 2.35 -16.11 -2.00
C ARG A 219 2.88 -17.10 -3.03
N ALA A 220 2.57 -16.92 -4.31
CA ALA A 220 3.03 -17.88 -5.31
C ALA A 220 4.55 -17.84 -5.53
N ALA A 221 5.17 -16.67 -5.69
CA ALA A 221 6.61 -16.57 -5.94
C ALA A 221 7.44 -16.73 -4.66
N LEU A 222 7.22 -15.89 -3.64
CA LEU A 222 8.06 -15.88 -2.44
C LEU A 222 7.83 -17.08 -1.51
N VAL A 223 6.61 -17.61 -1.42
CA VAL A 223 6.32 -18.79 -0.58
C VAL A 223 6.35 -20.08 -1.40
N GLY A 224 5.54 -20.14 -2.46
CA GLY A 224 5.38 -21.34 -3.27
C GLY A 224 6.64 -21.75 -4.03
N ALA A 225 7.12 -20.87 -4.92
CA ALA A 225 8.26 -21.18 -5.78
C ALA A 225 9.57 -21.29 -5.01
N LEU A 226 9.85 -20.39 -4.05
CA LEU A 226 11.07 -20.51 -3.22
C LEU A 226 11.03 -21.76 -2.32
N GLY A 227 9.86 -22.08 -1.74
CA GLY A 227 9.70 -23.29 -0.95
C GLY A 227 9.94 -24.56 -1.77
N ALA A 228 9.37 -24.63 -2.97
CA ALA A 228 9.55 -25.76 -3.88
C ALA A 228 10.97 -25.86 -4.46
N GLY A 229 11.57 -24.73 -4.85
CA GLY A 229 12.85 -24.68 -5.53
C GLY A 229 14.06 -24.92 -4.62
N PHE A 230 13.99 -24.45 -3.37
CA PHE A 230 15.12 -24.50 -2.43
C PHE A 230 14.87 -25.41 -1.22
N GLY A 231 13.67 -25.99 -1.08
CA GLY A 231 13.32 -26.84 0.05
C GLY A 231 13.22 -26.08 1.39
N VAL A 232 13.06 -24.75 1.33
CA VAL A 232 12.87 -23.92 2.53
C VAL A 232 11.49 -24.19 3.14
N GLN A 233 11.42 -24.24 4.47
CA GLN A 233 10.15 -24.42 5.17
C GLN A 233 9.16 -23.29 4.79
N PRO A 234 7.97 -23.61 4.23
CA PRO A 234 7.04 -22.58 3.75
C PRO A 234 6.60 -21.59 4.82
N TRP A 235 6.47 -22.01 6.08
CA TRP A 235 6.08 -21.14 7.18
C TRP A 235 7.11 -20.04 7.49
N LEU A 236 8.41 -20.29 7.27
CA LEU A 236 9.43 -19.26 7.40
C LEU A 236 9.28 -18.22 6.29
N LEU A 237 8.99 -18.67 5.07
CA LEU A 237 8.72 -17.79 3.93
C LEU A 237 7.44 -16.98 4.13
N VAL A 238 6.40 -17.56 4.74
CA VAL A 238 5.17 -16.84 5.12
C VAL A 238 5.48 -15.69 6.06
N VAL A 239 6.29 -15.90 7.10
CA VAL A 239 6.69 -14.81 8.01
C VAL A 239 7.47 -13.74 7.26
N GLY A 240 8.48 -14.13 6.48
CA GLY A 240 9.31 -13.19 5.72
C GLY A 240 8.50 -12.39 4.69
N SER A 241 7.64 -13.03 3.93
CA SER A 241 6.80 -12.38 2.93
C SER A 241 5.73 -11.49 3.56
N SER A 242 5.19 -11.85 4.73
CA SER A 242 4.23 -11.02 5.47
C SER A 242 4.87 -9.75 6.02
N VAL A 243 6.11 -9.82 6.48
CA VAL A 243 6.89 -8.64 6.89
C VAL A 243 7.15 -7.74 5.69
N ALA A 244 7.60 -8.30 4.57
CA ALA A 244 7.82 -7.52 3.35
C ALA A 244 6.52 -6.89 2.83
N PHE A 245 5.41 -7.63 2.89
CA PHE A 245 4.08 -7.14 2.54
C PHE A 245 3.67 -5.95 3.41
N ALA A 246 3.82 -6.07 4.74
CA ALA A 246 3.55 -4.98 5.68
C ALA A 246 4.41 -3.73 5.39
N LEU A 247 5.71 -3.91 5.10
CA LEU A 247 6.61 -2.79 4.79
C LEU A 247 6.22 -2.04 3.51
N GLY A 248 5.67 -2.75 2.52
CA GLY A 248 5.12 -2.11 1.31
C GLY A 248 3.93 -1.19 1.60
N HIS A 249 3.31 -1.32 2.78
CA HIS A 249 2.10 -0.61 3.18
C HIS A 249 2.35 0.47 4.23
N GLY A 250 3.58 1.01 4.30
CA GLY A 250 3.93 2.08 5.26
C GLY A 250 3.07 3.34 5.17
N ALA A 251 2.49 3.64 4.01
CA ALA A 251 1.56 4.77 3.82
C ALA A 251 0.29 4.65 4.69
N GLN A 252 -0.04 3.44 5.15
CA GLN A 252 -1.17 3.19 6.06
C GLN A 252 -0.84 3.53 7.53
N GLY A 253 0.39 3.92 7.85
CA GLY A 253 0.85 4.15 9.22
C GLY A 253 1.17 2.84 9.97
N ARG A 254 1.60 2.96 11.23
CA ARG A 254 2.12 1.82 12.01
C ARG A 254 1.07 0.76 12.33
N ALA A 255 -0.15 1.19 12.66
CA ALA A 255 -1.26 0.27 12.90
C ALA A 255 -1.70 -0.39 11.58
N GLY A 256 -1.77 0.40 10.49
CA GLY A 256 -1.74 -0.01 9.08
C GLY A 256 -0.84 -1.23 8.82
N MET A 257 0.45 -1.00 8.86
CA MET A 257 1.44 -2.05 8.61
C MET A 257 1.26 -3.29 9.49
N LEU A 258 0.91 -3.12 10.77
CA LEU A 258 0.73 -4.25 11.69
C LEU A 258 -0.39 -5.18 11.22
N VAL A 259 -1.59 -4.65 11.00
CA VAL A 259 -2.73 -5.52 10.66
C VAL A 259 -2.64 -5.97 9.20
N THR A 260 -2.04 -5.20 8.29
CA THR A 260 -1.68 -5.67 6.93
C THR A 260 -0.68 -6.82 7.00
N GLY A 261 0.30 -6.78 7.92
CA GLY A 261 1.19 -7.90 8.20
C GLY A 261 0.45 -9.14 8.76
N VAL A 262 -0.54 -8.94 9.62
CA VAL A 262 -1.40 -10.02 10.14
C VAL A 262 -2.23 -10.65 9.01
N LEU A 263 -2.84 -9.84 8.15
CA LEU A 263 -3.53 -10.34 6.94
C LEU A 263 -2.54 -11.07 6.03
N GLY A 264 -1.32 -10.53 5.91
CA GLY A 264 -0.14 -11.17 5.33
C GLY A 264 0.00 -12.63 5.74
N LEU A 265 0.08 -12.84 7.06
CA LEU A 265 0.23 -14.16 7.67
C LEU A 265 -0.97 -15.06 7.40
N VAL A 266 -2.20 -14.53 7.45
CA VAL A 266 -3.41 -15.30 7.18
C VAL A 266 -3.49 -15.76 5.73
N PHE A 267 -3.22 -14.88 4.77
CA PHE A 267 -3.14 -15.25 3.35
C PHE A 267 -2.01 -16.24 3.09
N GLY A 268 -0.84 -16.03 3.68
CA GLY A 268 0.27 -17.00 3.59
C GLY A 268 -0.10 -18.37 4.15
N ALA A 269 -0.75 -18.43 5.31
CA ALA A 269 -1.25 -19.66 5.91
C ALA A 269 -2.29 -20.35 5.02
N ALA A 270 -3.26 -19.59 4.50
CA ALA A 270 -4.28 -20.09 3.59
C ALA A 270 -3.66 -20.66 2.31
N PHE A 271 -2.67 -19.99 1.73
CA PHE A 271 -1.92 -20.49 0.58
C PHE A 271 -1.19 -21.80 0.89
N VAL A 272 -0.46 -21.88 2.01
CA VAL A 272 0.26 -23.11 2.41
C VAL A 272 -0.69 -24.28 2.66
N LEU A 273 -1.84 -24.03 3.30
CA LEU A 273 -2.81 -25.07 3.64
C LEU A 273 -3.60 -25.57 2.43
N THR A 274 -3.90 -24.69 1.47
CA THR A 274 -4.72 -25.02 0.30
C THR A 274 -3.91 -25.36 -0.95
N GLY A 275 -2.66 -24.89 -1.01
CA GLY A 275 -1.82 -24.94 -2.21
C GLY A 275 -2.42 -24.17 -3.39
N SER A 276 -3.26 -23.15 -3.15
CA SER A 276 -4.04 -22.49 -4.20
C SER A 276 -3.87 -20.98 -4.19
N LEU A 277 -3.36 -20.44 -5.30
CA LEU A 277 -3.31 -18.99 -5.52
C LEU A 277 -4.72 -18.41 -5.65
N LEU A 278 -5.65 -19.14 -6.27
CA LEU A 278 -7.02 -18.67 -6.48
C LEU A 278 -7.74 -18.37 -5.16
N VAL A 279 -7.55 -19.20 -4.12
CA VAL A 279 -8.17 -18.99 -2.80
C VAL A 279 -7.78 -17.62 -2.24
N VAL A 280 -6.49 -17.31 -2.23
CA VAL A 280 -5.98 -16.07 -1.63
C VAL A 280 -6.26 -14.85 -2.49
N VAL A 281 -6.19 -14.96 -3.83
CA VAL A 281 -6.55 -13.86 -4.74
C VAL A 281 -8.01 -13.45 -4.56
N VAL A 282 -8.92 -14.43 -4.50
CA VAL A 282 -10.35 -14.16 -4.31
C VAL A 282 -10.62 -13.58 -2.92
N ALA A 283 -9.99 -14.15 -1.88
CA ALA A 283 -10.17 -13.65 -0.52
C ALA A 283 -9.68 -12.22 -0.38
N HIS A 284 -8.49 -11.92 -0.90
CA HIS A 284 -7.88 -10.59 -0.90
C HIS A 284 -8.75 -9.60 -1.69
N TYR A 285 -9.11 -9.91 -2.94
CA TYR A 285 -10.02 -9.08 -3.73
C TYR A 285 -11.30 -8.72 -2.97
N LEU A 286 -11.93 -9.69 -2.30
CA LEU A 286 -13.16 -9.46 -1.57
C LEU A 286 -12.99 -8.58 -0.35
N VAL A 287 -11.88 -8.71 0.39
CA VAL A 287 -11.57 -7.81 1.52
C VAL A 287 -11.57 -6.36 1.03
N ASN A 288 -10.83 -6.08 -0.05
CA ASN A 288 -10.68 -4.73 -0.57
C ASN A 288 -11.99 -4.22 -1.20
N ALA A 289 -12.65 -5.06 -1.99
CA ALA A 289 -13.90 -4.68 -2.65
C ALA A 289 -15.00 -4.35 -1.64
N LEU A 290 -15.15 -5.16 -0.59
CA LEU A 290 -16.16 -4.94 0.45
C LEU A 290 -15.84 -3.73 1.31
N GLU A 291 -14.56 -3.45 1.58
CA GLU A 291 -14.15 -2.22 2.26
C GLU A 291 -14.60 -0.97 1.48
N PHE A 292 -14.33 -0.90 0.18
CA PHE A 292 -14.81 0.22 -0.64
C PHE A 292 -16.34 0.28 -0.73
N VAL A 293 -17.00 -0.83 -1.06
CA VAL A 293 -18.46 -0.85 -1.27
C VAL A 293 -19.22 -0.41 -0.01
N VAL A 294 -18.80 -0.88 1.17
CA VAL A 294 -19.48 -0.58 2.42
C VAL A 294 -19.25 0.87 2.83
N HIS A 295 -17.99 1.29 2.89
CA HIS A 295 -17.64 2.60 3.46
C HIS A 295 -17.75 3.78 2.48
N GLU A 296 -17.72 3.54 1.17
CA GLU A 296 -17.86 4.61 0.16
C GLU A 296 -19.14 4.51 -0.68
N GLY A 297 -19.66 3.29 -0.88
CA GLY A 297 -20.88 3.08 -1.66
C GLY A 297 -22.15 3.31 -0.85
N LEU A 298 -22.25 2.69 0.33
CA LEU A 298 -23.47 2.72 1.14
C LEU A 298 -23.54 3.93 2.07
N ASP A 299 -22.42 4.33 2.68
CA ASP A 299 -22.40 5.43 3.65
C ASP A 299 -22.58 6.82 3.01
N ARG A 300 -22.19 7.01 1.74
CA ARG A 300 -22.49 8.25 0.99
C ARG A 300 -23.94 8.33 0.51
N GLY A 301 -24.63 7.20 0.39
CA GLY A 301 -26.02 7.13 -0.06
C GLY A 301 -27.05 7.58 0.97
N THR A 302 -26.68 7.65 2.26
CA THR A 302 -27.57 8.08 3.35
C THR A 302 -27.53 9.58 3.64
N VAL A 303 -26.64 10.34 2.98
CA VAL A 303 -26.47 11.79 3.17
C VAL A 303 -26.98 12.62 1.97
N ARG A 304 -27.56 11.99 0.94
CA ARG A 304 -28.21 12.69 -0.20
C ARG A 304 -29.73 12.68 -0.13
#